data_AF-A0A4Y9RXS3-F1
#
_entry.id   AF-A0A4Y9RXS3-F1
#
_cell.length_a   1.000
_cell.length_b   1.000
_cell.length_c   1.000
_cell.angle_alpha   90.00
_cell.angle_beta   90.00
_cell.angle_gamma   90.00
#
_symmetry.space_group_name_H-M   'P 1'
#
loop_
_entity.id
_entity.type
_entity.pdbx_description
1 polymer ?
#
loop_
_entity_poly.entity_id
_entity_poly.type
_entity_poly.pdbx_seq_one_letter_code
_entity_poly.pdbx_strand_id
1 'polypeptide(L)'
;MVRFAKALACFALPLLTLSAWAQAAPPAYGKYGCVSSKFKASTGMYEYTPRGSFTLSAGGAYSYLGFEKPSTGKFSVDAATGKISFTGGYLDKGEATPIKGDVNRFYLVTPTLLEHRWTCALK
;
A
#
# COMPACT_ATOMS: atom_id res chain seq x y z
N MET A 1 73.17 -20.20 12.69
CA MET A 1 71.98 -20.66 11.94
C MET A 1 70.78 -20.62 12.87
N VAL A 2 69.88 -19.66 12.74
CA VAL A 2 68.61 -19.62 13.49
C VAL A 2 67.53 -19.19 12.49
N ARG A 3 66.52 -20.04 12.28
CA ARG A 3 65.44 -19.84 11.29
C ARG A 3 64.35 -18.94 11.87
N PHE A 4 63.93 -17.95 11.09
CA PHE A 4 62.86 -17.00 11.38
C PHE A 4 61.48 -17.68 11.44
N ALA A 5 60.70 -17.34 12.48
CA ALA A 5 59.31 -17.76 12.64
C ALA A 5 58.39 -16.93 11.71
N LYS A 6 57.62 -17.61 10.87
CA LYS A 6 56.50 -17.05 10.10
C LYS A 6 55.33 -16.76 11.05
N ALA A 7 55.00 -15.49 11.26
CA ALA A 7 53.70 -15.10 11.78
C ALA A 7 52.73 -14.94 10.59
N LEU A 8 51.81 -15.88 10.42
CA LEU A 8 50.67 -15.73 9.52
C LEU A 8 49.62 -14.89 10.24
N ALA A 9 49.50 -13.61 9.88
CA ALA A 9 48.38 -12.79 10.28
C ALA A 9 47.16 -13.14 9.40
N CYS A 10 46.23 -13.93 9.94
CA CYS A 10 44.90 -14.11 9.37
C CYS A 10 44.11 -12.81 9.53
N PHE A 11 44.15 -11.95 8.51
CA PHE A 11 43.24 -10.83 8.36
C PHE A 11 41.86 -11.36 7.96
N ALA A 12 41.03 -11.71 8.96
CA ALA A 12 39.64 -12.04 8.74
C ALA A 12 38.85 -10.74 8.49
N LEU A 13 38.60 -10.40 7.21
CA LEU A 13 37.63 -9.36 6.87
C LEU A 13 36.22 -9.86 7.21
N PRO A 14 35.43 -9.13 8.03
CA PRO A 14 34.03 -9.45 8.20
C PRO A 14 33.30 -9.09 6.89
N LEU A 15 32.80 -10.11 6.20
CA LEU A 15 31.84 -9.98 5.11
C LEU A 15 30.53 -9.41 5.68
N LEU A 16 30.43 -8.09 5.75
CA LEU A 16 29.18 -7.37 5.98
C LEU A 16 28.33 -7.47 4.71
N THR A 17 27.55 -8.54 4.61
CA THR A 17 26.48 -8.65 3.60
C THR A 17 25.35 -7.71 4.02
N LEU A 18 25.36 -6.49 3.47
CA LEU A 18 24.22 -5.59 3.51
C LEU A 18 23.10 -6.22 2.67
N SER A 19 22.19 -6.95 3.33
CA SER A 19 20.92 -7.32 2.73
C SER A 19 20.17 -6.04 2.41
N ALA A 20 20.14 -5.65 1.13
CA ALA A 20 19.26 -4.59 0.67
C ALA A 20 17.81 -5.09 0.85
N TRP A 21 17.13 -4.55 1.85
CA TRP A 21 15.71 -4.84 2.07
C TRP A 21 14.94 -4.25 0.89
N ALA A 22 14.29 -5.10 0.10
CA ALA A 22 13.50 -4.68 -1.04
C ALA A 22 12.37 -3.75 -0.57
N GLN A 23 12.45 -2.47 -0.94
CA GLN A 23 11.42 -1.49 -0.64
C GLN A 23 10.21 -1.70 -1.54
N ALA A 24 8.99 -1.54 -1.00
CA ALA A 24 7.79 -1.62 -1.81
C ALA A 24 7.80 -0.48 -2.84
N ALA A 25 7.44 -0.80 -4.10
CA ALA A 25 7.27 0.23 -5.10
C ALA A 25 6.12 1.17 -4.68
N PRO A 26 6.27 2.50 -4.83
CA PRO A 26 5.22 3.43 -4.48
C PRO A 26 4.00 3.26 -5.41
N PRO A 27 2.79 3.53 -4.92
CA PRO A 27 1.59 3.53 -5.75
C PRO A 27 1.68 4.63 -6.81
N ALA A 28 1.10 4.38 -7.98
CA ALA A 28 0.96 5.42 -9.00
C ALA A 28 0.01 6.54 -8.51
N TYR A 29 0.33 7.78 -8.86
CA TYR A 29 -0.64 8.87 -8.73
C TYR A 29 -1.70 8.75 -9.83
N GLY A 30 -2.96 9.05 -9.49
CA GLY A 30 -4.07 8.86 -10.40
C GLY A 30 -5.35 8.43 -9.69
N LYS A 31 -6.35 8.05 -10.51
CA LYS A 31 -7.70 7.74 -10.07
C LYS A 31 -7.86 6.24 -9.83
N TYR A 32 -8.27 5.89 -8.62
CA TYR A 32 -8.54 4.52 -8.19
C TYR A 32 -10.04 4.30 -8.09
N GLY A 33 -10.60 3.44 -8.94
CA GLY A 33 -12.00 3.05 -8.86
C GLY A 33 -12.21 1.98 -7.81
N CYS A 34 -13.21 2.15 -6.94
CA CYS A 34 -13.48 1.25 -5.82
C CYS A 34 -14.81 0.49 -5.99
N VAL A 35 -14.80 -0.78 -5.60
CA VAL A 35 -15.96 -1.67 -5.61
C VAL A 35 -15.98 -2.43 -4.28
N SER A 36 -17.16 -2.56 -3.66
CA SER A 36 -17.37 -3.55 -2.60
C SER A 36 -17.98 -4.81 -3.20
N SER A 37 -17.62 -5.96 -2.63
CA SER A 37 -18.13 -7.25 -3.06
C SER A 37 -18.69 -8.01 -1.86
N LYS A 38 -19.89 -8.57 -2.01
CA LYS A 38 -20.53 -9.40 -0.99
C LYS A 38 -20.92 -10.75 -1.59
N PHE A 39 -20.49 -11.83 -0.97
CA PHE A 39 -20.97 -13.16 -1.33
C PHE A 39 -22.41 -13.35 -0.83
N LYS A 40 -23.32 -13.73 -1.72
CA LYS A 40 -24.73 -14.02 -1.41
C LYS A 40 -24.90 -15.54 -1.35
N ALA A 41 -24.83 -16.09 -0.14
CA ALA A 41 -24.92 -17.54 0.07
C ALA A 41 -26.22 -18.16 -0.47
N SER A 42 -27.33 -17.42 -0.49
CA SER A 42 -28.61 -17.88 -1.05
C SER A 42 -28.59 -18.11 -2.55
N THR A 43 -27.71 -17.42 -3.29
CA THR A 43 -27.59 -17.54 -4.75
C THR A 43 -26.27 -18.16 -5.19
N GLY A 44 -25.30 -18.29 -4.28
CA GLY A 44 -23.94 -18.74 -4.60
C GLY A 44 -23.14 -17.74 -5.44
N MET A 45 -23.60 -16.49 -5.56
CA MET A 45 -22.98 -15.47 -6.41
C MET A 45 -22.34 -14.33 -5.61
N TYR A 46 -21.43 -13.59 -6.24
CA TYR A 46 -20.93 -12.33 -5.72
C TYR A 46 -21.78 -11.16 -6.25
N GLU A 47 -22.20 -10.30 -5.34
CA GLU A 47 -22.80 -9.01 -5.65
C GLU A 47 -21.70 -7.95 -5.57
N TYR A 48 -21.60 -7.11 -6.60
CA TYR A 48 -20.61 -6.05 -6.70
C TYR A 48 -21.30 -4.69 -6.69
N THR A 49 -20.91 -3.83 -5.76
CA THR A 49 -21.48 -2.49 -5.60
C THR A 49 -20.39 -1.45 -5.87
N PRO A 50 -20.53 -0.60 -6.90
CA PRO A 50 -19.61 0.51 -7.13
C PRO A 50 -19.62 1.48 -5.93
N ARG A 51 -18.43 1.92 -5.51
CA ARG A 51 -18.23 2.80 -4.34
C ARG A 51 -17.56 4.13 -4.70
N GLY A 52 -17.62 4.52 -5.97
CA GLY A 52 -16.95 5.71 -6.48
C GLY A 52 -15.46 5.48 -6.70
N SER A 53 -14.66 6.53 -6.46
CA SER A 53 -13.22 6.50 -6.69
C SER A 53 -12.50 7.51 -5.80
N PHE A 54 -11.21 7.32 -5.57
CA PHE A 54 -10.36 8.38 -5.03
C PHE A 54 -9.20 8.68 -5.98
N THR A 55 -8.78 9.93 -6.05
CA THR A 55 -7.61 10.36 -6.82
C THR A 55 -6.47 10.69 -5.86
N LEU A 56 -5.28 10.13 -6.10
CA LEU A 56 -4.05 10.50 -5.42
C LEU A 56 -3.31 11.53 -6.28
N SER A 57 -3.00 12.68 -5.71
CA SER A 57 -2.21 13.73 -6.36
C SER A 57 -0.76 13.71 -5.88
N ALA A 58 0.15 14.08 -6.78
CA ALA A 58 1.51 14.44 -6.38
C ALA A 58 1.44 15.56 -5.33
N GLY A 59 2.10 15.38 -4.19
CA GLY A 59 2.02 16.30 -3.04
C GLY A 59 1.19 15.81 -1.85
N GLY A 60 0.70 14.57 -1.87
CA GLY A 60 0.10 13.93 -0.69
C GLY A 60 -1.35 14.36 -0.39
N ALA A 61 -2.05 14.91 -1.38
CA ALA A 61 -3.47 15.23 -1.30
C ALA A 61 -4.32 14.18 -2.03
N TYR A 62 -5.51 13.87 -1.50
CA TYR A 62 -6.47 13.01 -2.17
C TYR A 62 -7.84 13.67 -2.33
N SER A 63 -8.60 13.20 -3.31
CA SER A 63 -10.00 13.56 -3.52
C SER A 63 -10.85 12.31 -3.71
N TYR A 64 -11.88 12.12 -2.88
CA TYR A 64 -12.89 11.08 -3.02
C TYR A 64 -14.09 11.60 -3.83
N LEU A 65 -14.41 10.86 -4.88
CA LEU A 65 -15.36 11.16 -5.95
C LEU A 65 -16.54 10.15 -5.91
N GLY A 66 -17.14 9.98 -4.73
CA GLY A 66 -18.36 9.16 -4.56
C GLY A 66 -19.61 9.96 -4.23
N PHE A 67 -19.52 11.29 -4.20
CA PHE A 67 -20.60 12.22 -3.89
C PHE A 67 -20.68 13.32 -4.95
N GLU A 68 -21.78 14.08 -4.95
CA GLU A 68 -21.93 15.24 -5.83
C GLU A 68 -20.81 16.27 -5.61
N LYS A 69 -20.49 16.57 -4.35
CA LYS A 69 -19.31 17.36 -3.99
C LYS A 69 -18.16 16.45 -3.55
N PRO A 70 -16.98 16.53 -4.17
CA PRO A 70 -15.82 15.75 -3.76
C PRO A 70 -15.44 16.01 -2.30
N SER A 71 -15.04 14.94 -1.61
CA SER A 71 -14.47 15.04 -0.26
C SER A 71 -12.94 14.96 -0.35
N THR A 72 -12.22 15.85 0.31
CA THR A 72 -10.76 15.97 0.17
C THR A 72 -10.04 15.76 1.49
N GLY A 73 -8.79 15.31 1.39
CA GLY A 73 -7.91 15.14 2.55
C GLY A 73 -6.47 14.91 2.11
N LYS A 74 -5.67 14.33 3.01
CA LYS A 74 -4.27 14.00 2.77
C LYS A 74 -4.05 12.49 2.84
N PHE A 75 -2.96 12.05 2.24
CA PHE A 75 -2.49 10.68 2.37
C PHE A 75 -0.97 10.63 2.59
N SER A 76 -0.51 9.55 3.21
CA SER A 76 0.89 9.16 3.30
C SER A 76 1.05 7.73 2.79
N VAL A 77 2.25 7.42 2.30
CA VAL A 77 2.61 6.07 1.85
C VAL A 77 3.71 5.54 2.76
N ASP A 78 3.48 4.36 3.33
CA ASP A 78 4.52 3.61 4.01
C ASP A 78 5.48 3.01 2.97
N ALA A 79 6.74 3.44 2.98
CA ALA A 79 7.73 3.04 1.98
C ALA A 79 8.14 1.56 2.07
N ALA A 80 7.93 0.90 3.21
CA ALA A 80 8.27 -0.50 3.39
C ALA A 80 7.19 -1.42 2.81
N THR A 81 5.93 -1.02 2.92
CA THR A 81 4.76 -1.86 2.61
C THR A 81 3.96 -1.39 1.41
N GLY A 82 4.09 -0.13 1.00
CA GLY A 82 3.24 0.52 0.00
C GLY A 82 1.83 0.85 0.53
N LYS A 83 1.58 0.67 1.83
CA LYS A 83 0.29 0.99 2.45
C LYS A 83 0.03 2.49 2.41
N ILE A 84 -1.19 2.85 2.06
CA ILE A 84 -1.65 4.25 2.05
C ILE A 84 -2.49 4.50 3.29
N SER A 85 -2.13 5.51 4.09
CA SER A 85 -2.93 5.98 5.22
C SER A 85 -3.59 7.31 4.85
N PHE A 86 -4.88 7.44 5.13
CA PHE A 86 -5.67 8.63 4.81
C PHE A 86 -5.96 9.48 6.05
N THR A 87 -5.98 10.80 5.89
CA THR A 87 -6.29 11.76 6.97
C THR A 87 -7.17 12.90 6.45
N GLY A 88 -8.24 13.20 7.18
CA GLY A 88 -9.28 14.13 6.78
C GLY A 88 -10.18 13.58 5.65
N GLY A 89 -11.26 14.29 5.37
CA GLY A 89 -12.22 13.92 4.31
C GLY A 89 -13.00 12.64 4.62
N TYR A 90 -13.58 12.03 3.59
CA TYR A 90 -14.47 10.86 3.72
C TYR A 90 -13.72 9.57 4.08
N LEU A 91 -12.47 9.45 3.64
CA LEU A 91 -11.62 8.29 3.93
C LEU A 91 -10.78 8.49 5.20
N ASP A 92 -11.11 9.46 6.06
CA ASP A 92 -10.35 9.73 7.29
C ASP A 92 -10.12 8.46 8.12
N LYS A 93 -8.88 8.28 8.59
CA LYS A 93 -8.41 7.10 9.32
C LYS A 93 -8.54 5.79 8.52
N GLY A 94 -8.74 5.89 7.22
CA GLY A 94 -8.73 4.77 6.30
C GLY A 94 -7.34 4.28 5.99
N GLU A 95 -7.24 3.00 5.63
CA GLU A 95 -6.03 2.37 5.14
C GLU A 95 -6.30 1.64 3.82
N ALA A 96 -5.46 1.89 2.81
CA ALA A 96 -5.41 1.10 1.59
C ALA A 96 -4.14 0.23 1.59
N THR A 97 -4.33 -1.07 1.77
CA THR A 97 -3.26 -2.07 1.78
C THR A 97 -3.09 -2.67 0.39
N PRO A 98 -1.88 -2.67 -0.20
CA PRO A 98 -1.65 -3.28 -1.50
C PRO A 98 -2.08 -4.74 -1.55
N ILE A 99 -2.65 -5.15 -2.67
CA ILE A 99 -2.93 -6.55 -2.95
C ILE A 99 -1.62 -7.19 -3.40
N LYS A 100 -1.26 -8.33 -2.80
CA LYS A 100 0.01 -9.01 -3.09
C LYS A 100 0.17 -9.25 -4.60
N GLY A 101 1.29 -8.77 -5.15
CA GLY A 101 1.61 -8.89 -6.58
C GLY A 101 1.07 -7.76 -7.46
N ASP A 102 0.34 -6.79 -6.91
CA ASP A 102 -0.19 -5.66 -7.66
C ASP A 102 -0.08 -4.35 -6.87
N VAL A 103 0.85 -3.49 -7.28
CA VAL A 103 1.21 -2.24 -6.59
C VAL A 103 0.16 -1.15 -6.74
N ASN A 104 -0.78 -1.30 -7.67
CA ASN A 104 -1.82 -0.32 -7.99
C ASN A 104 -3.23 -0.86 -7.71
N ARG A 105 -3.32 -1.92 -6.90
CA ARG A 105 -4.57 -2.46 -6.38
C ARG A 105 -4.53 -2.55 -4.87
N PHE A 106 -5.62 -2.13 -4.24
CA PHE A 106 -5.69 -1.98 -2.80
C PHE A 106 -6.94 -2.62 -2.22
N TYR A 107 -6.77 -3.17 -1.03
CA TYR A 107 -7.86 -3.34 -0.08
C TYR A 107 -7.99 -2.08 0.76
N LEU A 108 -9.08 -1.33 0.56
CA LEU A 108 -9.40 -0.13 1.32
C LEU A 108 -10.36 -0.46 2.47
N VAL A 109 -9.99 -0.09 3.69
CA VAL A 109 -10.81 -0.19 4.89
C VAL A 109 -10.84 1.19 5.54
N THR A 110 -12.02 1.66 5.94
CA THR A 110 -12.15 2.89 6.74
C THR A 110 -13.17 2.68 7.85
N PRO A 111 -13.11 3.46 8.96
CA PRO A 111 -14.14 3.40 10.00
C PRO A 111 -15.54 3.79 9.52
N THR A 112 -15.63 4.52 8.40
CA THR A 112 -16.90 4.97 7.82
C THR A 112 -17.53 3.91 6.90
N LEU A 113 -16.85 2.79 6.62
CA LEU A 113 -17.37 1.70 5.79
C LEU A 113 -18.13 0.66 6.60
N LEU A 114 -19.45 0.57 6.38
CA LEU A 114 -20.30 -0.51 6.92
C LEU A 114 -19.98 -1.88 6.30
N GLU A 115 -19.52 -1.89 5.04
CA GLU A 115 -19.06 -3.09 4.36
C GLU A 115 -17.54 -3.15 4.47
N HIS A 116 -17.06 -4.07 5.32
CA HIS A 116 -15.72 -4.10 5.92
C HIS A 116 -14.50 -3.86 5.01
N ARG A 117 -14.63 -3.92 3.68
CA ARG A 117 -13.52 -3.72 2.75
C ARG A 117 -13.98 -3.42 1.33
N TRP A 118 -13.35 -2.43 0.71
CA TRP A 118 -13.46 -2.17 -0.73
C TRP A 118 -12.21 -2.66 -1.46
N THR A 119 -12.36 -3.04 -2.72
CA THR A 119 -11.24 -3.29 -3.62
C THR A 119 -11.13 -2.11 -4.56
N CYS A 120 -9.96 -1.48 -4.62
CA CYS A 120 -9.71 -0.32 -5.46
C CYS A 120 -8.57 -0.60 -6.45
N ALA A 121 -8.71 -0.17 -7.69
CA ALA A 121 -7.71 -0.35 -8.74
C ALA A 121 -7.52 0.94 -9.54
N LEU A 122 -6.28 1.21 -9.95
CA LEU A 122 -5.98 2.32 -10.86
C LEU A 122 -6.78 2.17 -12.16
N LYS A 123 -7.43 3.25 -12.60
CA LYS A 123 -8.19 3.32 -13.85
C LYS A 123 -7.43 4.04 -14.94
#